data_AF-A0A1Q2CIF4-F1
#
_entry.id   AF-A0A1Q2CIF4-F1
#
_cell.length_a   1.000
_cell.length_b   1.000
_cell.length_c   1.000
_cell.angle_alpha   90.00
_cell.angle_beta   90.00
_cell.angle_gamma   90.00
#
_symmetry.space_group_name_H-M   'P 1'
#
loop_
_entity.id
_entity.type
_entity.pdbx_description
1 polymer ?
#
loop_
_entity_poly.entity_id
_entity_poly.type
_entity_poly.pdbx_seq_one_letter_code
_entity_poly.pdbx_strand_id
1 'polypeptide(L)' 'MVYGQTVELRADPTQDDTDRYGRLLRHVYIDGQSAAVVLLEAGAAHEYTYDAPYIGQAEHRDAEHTAQADALGMWGSCTG' A
#
# COMPACT_ATOMS: atom_id res chain seq x y z
N MET A 1 3.44 5.33 -12.38
CA MET A 1 4.44 4.43 -13.02
C MET A 1 5.81 4.83 -12.48
N VAL A 2 6.50 3.96 -11.75
CA VAL A 2 7.68 4.32 -10.90
C VAL A 2 9.02 4.32 -11.68
N TYR A 3 9.01 4.00 -12.99
CA TYR A 3 10.24 3.88 -13.76
C TYR A 3 10.95 5.22 -13.96
N GLY A 4 12.25 5.25 -13.67
CA GLY A 4 13.09 6.45 -13.81
C GLY A 4 12.91 7.49 -12.70
N GLN A 5 12.11 7.19 -11.67
CA GLN A 5 11.92 8.09 -10.53
C GLN A 5 12.84 7.70 -9.36
N THR A 6 13.33 8.71 -8.65
CA THR A 6 13.96 8.51 -7.33
C THR A 6 12.87 8.15 -6.33
N VAL A 7 13.09 7.10 -5.55
CA VAL A 7 12.16 6.67 -4.50
C VAL A 7 12.85 6.67 -3.15
N GLU A 8 12.10 6.97 -2.11
CA GLU A 8 12.52 6.78 -0.73
C GLU A 8 11.99 5.45 -0.22
N LEU A 9 12.86 4.62 0.36
CA LEU A 9 12.50 3.39 1.03
C LEU A 9 12.59 3.60 2.53
N ARG A 10 11.46 3.48 3.22
CA ARG A 10 11.41 3.56 4.69
C ARG A 10 11.21 2.16 5.27
N ALA A 11 12.11 1.78 6.16
CA ALA A 11 11.97 0.56 6.96
C ALA A 11 10.91 0.77 8.04
N ASP A 12 10.26 -0.31 8.43
CA ASP A 12 9.32 -0.31 9.54
C ASP A 12 9.92 -1.13 10.70
N PRO A 13 10.35 -0.50 11.81
CA PRO A 13 10.91 -1.20 12.96
C PRO A 13 9.89 -2.05 13.73
N THR A 14 8.59 -1.95 13.42
CA THR A 14 7.55 -2.84 13.97
C THR A 14 7.45 -4.16 13.20
N GLN A 15 8.09 -4.25 12.04
CA GLN A 15 8.07 -5.42 11.15
C GLN A 15 9.49 -5.96 10.93
N ASP A 16 9.56 -7.19 10.43
CA ASP A 16 10.82 -7.74 9.96
C ASP A 16 11.32 -7.00 8.71
N ASP A 17 12.64 -6.96 8.51
CA ASP A 17 13.25 -6.29 7.36
C ASP A 17 12.97 -7.02 6.04
N THR A 18 12.79 -8.34 6.14
CA THR A 18 12.52 -9.23 5.01
C THR A 18 11.51 -10.28 5.40
N ASP A 19 10.70 -10.73 4.44
CA ASP A 19 9.80 -11.85 4.68
C ASP A 19 10.49 -13.23 4.59
N ARG A 20 9.70 -14.29 4.82
CA ARG A 20 10.17 -15.69 4.75
C ARG A 20 10.75 -16.13 3.40
N TYR A 21 10.54 -15.36 2.34
CA TYR A 21 11.05 -15.62 1.00
C TYR A 21 12.26 -14.73 0.67
N GLY A 22 12.74 -13.92 1.63
CA GLY A 22 13.86 -13.01 1.45
C GLY A 22 13.51 -11.73 0.70
N ARG A 23 12.22 -11.39 0.56
CA ARG A 23 11.80 -10.12 -0.07
C ARG A 23 11.95 -8.99 0.95
N LEU A 24 12.60 -7.90 0.55
CA LEU A 24 12.75 -6.70 1.36
C LEU A 24 11.39 -6.01 1.58
N LEU A 25 11.06 -5.68 2.83
CA LEU A 25 9.80 -5.02 3.20
C LEU A 25 10.03 -3.53 3.42
N ARG A 26 9.44 -2.67 2.59
CA ARG A 26 9.62 -1.20 2.67
C ARG A 26 8.34 -0.45 2.34
N HIS A 27 8.12 0.66 3.05
CA HIS A 27 7.23 1.70 2.58
C HIS A 27 7.96 2.50 1.49
N VAL A 28 7.33 2.61 0.33
CA VAL A 28 7.88 3.31 -0.83
C VAL A 28 7.23 4.68 -0.94
N TYR A 29 8.04 5.73 -1.00
CA TYR A 29 7.58 7.09 -1.24
C TYR A 29 8.18 7.64 -2.53
N ILE A 30 7.37 8.39 -3.28
CA ILE A 30 7.75 9.06 -4.53
C ILE A 30 7.38 10.53 -4.35
N ASP A 31 8.37 11.42 -4.40
CA ASP A 31 8.18 12.86 -4.16
C ASP A 31 7.42 13.16 -2.83
N GLY A 32 7.69 12.37 -1.80
CA GLY A 32 7.05 12.48 -0.48
C GLY A 32 5.69 11.80 -0.34
N GLN A 33 5.11 11.28 -1.43
CA GLN A 33 3.81 10.61 -1.44
C GLN A 33 3.96 9.09 -1.28
N SER A 34 3.17 8.48 -0.39
CA SER A 34 3.16 7.02 -0.19
C SER A 34 2.59 6.31 -1.42
N ALA A 35 3.40 5.46 -2.06
CA ALA A 35 2.93 4.67 -3.20
C ALA A 35 1.82 3.68 -2.80
N ALA A 36 1.85 3.16 -1.58
CA ALA A 36 0.84 2.25 -1.07
C ALA A 36 -0.53 2.95 -0.94
N VAL A 37 -0.57 4.13 -0.31
CA VAL A 37 -1.81 4.92 -0.15
C VAL A 37 -2.43 5.23 -1.51
N VAL A 38 -1.62 5.71 -2.46
CA VAL A 38 -2.08 6.03 -3.82
C VAL A 38 -2.73 4.82 -4.51
N LEU A 39 -2.15 3.63 -4.35
CA LEU A 39 -2.70 2.41 -4.93
C LEU A 39 -4.00 1.98 -4.23
N LEU A 40 -4.07 2.12 -2.91
CA LEU A 40 -5.25 1.79 -2.12
C LEU A 40 -6.42 2.72 -2.45
N GLU A 41 -6.20 4.04 -2.49
CA GLU A 41 -7.21 5.05 -2.86
C GLU A 41 -7.74 4.83 -4.30
N ALA A 42 -6.88 4.37 -5.21
CA ALA A 42 -7.29 4.05 -6.59
C ALA A 42 -8.06 2.71 -6.70
N GLY A 43 -8.18 1.94 -5.61
CA GLY A 43 -8.71 0.58 -5.65
C GLY A 43 -7.84 -0.39 -6.44
N ALA A 44 -6.54 -0.12 -6.56
CA ALA A 44 -5.57 -0.92 -7.29
C ALA A 44 -4.78 -1.90 -6.39
N ALA A 45 -5.00 -1.83 -5.07
CA ALA A 45 -4.40 -2.71 -4.07
C ALA A 45 -5.41 -2.98 -2.94
N HIS A 46 -5.13 -4.00 -2.13
CA HIS A 46 -5.84 -4.31 -0.89
C HIS A 46 -4.90 -4.17 0.31
N GLU A 47 -5.39 -3.64 1.43
CA GLU A 47 -4.64 -3.56 2.68
C GLU A 47 -4.37 -4.97 3.22
N TYR A 48 -3.10 -5.29 3.49
CA TYR A 48 -2.74 -6.60 4.02
C TYR A 48 -1.93 -6.48 5.30
N THR A 49 -2.58 -6.82 6.41
CA THR A 49 -1.94 -6.98 7.71
C THR A 49 -1.64 -8.46 7.95
N TYR A 50 -0.37 -8.81 8.11
CA TYR A 50 0.05 -10.20 8.34
C TYR A 50 -0.15 -10.64 9.80
N ASP A 51 0.66 -10.12 10.73
CA ASP A 51 0.65 -10.54 12.15
C ASP A 51 0.39 -9.37 13.11
N ALA A 52 1.19 -8.30 13.01
CA ALA A 52 1.12 -7.13 13.88
C ALA A 52 0.82 -5.85 13.09
N PRO A 53 0.19 -4.84 13.72
CA PRO A 53 0.02 -3.53 13.09
C PRO A 53 1.37 -2.93 12.67
N TYR A 54 1.44 -2.52 11.42
CA TYR A 54 2.60 -1.82 10.84
C TYR A 54 2.37 -0.30 10.85
N ILE A 55 3.44 0.46 10.64
CA ILE A 55 3.40 1.93 10.60
C ILE A 55 2.59 2.39 9.38
N GLY A 56 1.54 3.16 9.62
CA GLY A 56 0.63 3.65 8.56
C GLY A 56 -0.54 2.71 8.25
N GLN A 57 -0.72 1.61 8.99
CA GLN A 57 -1.85 0.69 8.78
C GLN A 57 -3.21 1.41 8.82
N ALA A 58 -3.43 2.33 9.76
CA ALA A 58 -4.70 3.05 9.86
C ALA A 58 -4.99 3.86 8.59
N GLU A 59 -4.00 4.62 8.10
CA GLU A 59 -4.10 5.39 6.85
C GLU A 59 -4.38 4.48 5.64
N HIS A 60 -3.72 3.34 5.57
CA HIS A 60 -3.94 2.37 4.48
C HIS A 60 -5.36 1.77 4.51
N ARG A 61 -5.88 1.46 5.71
CA ARG A 61 -7.26 0.97 5.87
C ARG A 61 -8.29 2.03 5.49
N ASP A 62 -8.06 3.28 5.88
CA ASP A 62 -8.93 4.39 5.52
C ASP A 62 -8.93 4.65 4.00
N ALA A 63 -7.76 4.56 3.36
CA ALA A 63 -7.61 4.68 1.90
C ALA A 63 -8.37 3.57 1.15
N GLU A 64 -8.23 2.32 1.60
CA GLU A 64 -9.00 1.20 1.06
C GLU A 64 -10.51 1.37 1.26
N HIS A 65 -10.93 1.75 2.47
CA HIS A 65 -12.34 1.94 2.78
C HIS A 65 -12.96 3.02 1.88
N THR A 66 -12.23 4.11 1.61
CA THR A 66 -12.62 5.13 0.65
C THR A 66 -12.80 4.54 -0.75
N ALA A 67 -11.83 3.76 -1.24
CA ALA A 67 -11.93 3.15 -2.56
C ALA A 67 -13.08 2.14 -2.68
N GLN A 68 -13.40 1.41 -1.60
CA GLN A 68 -14.55 0.51 -1.55
C GLN A 68 -15.88 1.27 -1.58
N ALA A 69 -16.00 2.34 -0.77
CA ALA A 69 -17.20 3.17 -0.72
C ALA A 69 -17.52 3.82 -2.08
N ASP A 70 -16.47 4.21 -2.81
CA ASP A 70 -16.58 4.84 -4.12
C ASP A 70 -16.58 3.82 -5.29
N ALA A 71 -16.53 2.51 -4.99
CA ALA A 71 -16.49 1.41 -5.96
C ALA A 71 -15.38 1.58 -7.02
N LEU A 72 -14.19 2.03 -6.60
CA LEU A 72 -13.04 2.29 -7.46
C LEU A 72 -12.24 1.01 -7.74
N GLY A 73 -11.59 0.97 -8.90
CA GLY A 73 -10.65 -0.09 -9.27
C GLY A 73 -11.28 -1.49 -9.16
N MET A 74 -10.67 -2.35 -8.35
CA MET A 74 -11.11 -3.73 -8.13
C MET A 74 -12.44 -3.85 -7.36
N TRP A 75 -12.90 -2.77 -6.74
CA TRP A 75 -14.15 -2.74 -5.95
C TRP A 75 -15.38 -2.40 -6.81
N GLY A 76 -15.18 -1.92 -8.03
CA GLY A 76 -16.24 -1.73 -9.02
C GLY A 76 -16.78 -3.05 -9.57
N SER A 77 -17.99 -3.06 -10.10
CA SER A 77 -18.52 -4.24 -10.76
C SER A 77 -17.79 -4.49 -12.08
N CYS A 78 -17.25 -5.70 -12.26
CA CYS A 78 -16.88 -6.18 -13.59
C CYS A 78 -18.18 -6.46 -14.36
N THR A 79 -18.74 -5.44 -15.04
CA THR A 79 -19.71 -5.70 -16.10
C THR A 79 -18.95 -6.26 -17.29
N GLY A 80 -18.97 -7.59 -17.41
CA GLY A 80 -18.48 -8.31 -18.60
C GLY A 80 -19.35 -8.07 -19.83
#